data_AF-A0A5R9GG25-F1
#
_entry.id   AF-A0A5R9GG25-F1
#
_cell.length_a   1.000
_cell.length_b   1.000
_cell.length_c   1.000
_cell.angle_alpha   90.00
_cell.angle_beta   90.00
_cell.angle_gamma   90.00
#
_symmetry.space_group_name_H-M   'P 1'
#
loop_
_entity.id
_entity.type
_entity.pdbx_description
1 polymer ?
#
loop_
_entity_poly.entity_id
_entity_poly.type
_entity_poly.pdbx_seq_one_letter_code
_entity_poly.pdbx_strand_id
1 'polypeptide(L)'
;MAKDMSNPLHRWLLYLTENMPEHERRELIERDPDLKKTEELLLRLSGDEETYRLYEAREHSLMERNSLIADGVAKGLEEGMEKGMEKGVEQGKIDVAKNMLEKGFELALIAELTGMDIEQVRGISKTNT
;
A
#
# COMPACT_ATOMS: atom_id res chain seq x y z
N MET A 1 13.10 33.06 13.61
CA MET A 1 11.83 33.30 12.90
C MET A 1 11.16 31.97 12.64
N ALA A 2 9.85 31.86 12.81
CA ALA A 2 9.12 30.65 12.49
C ALA A 2 9.14 30.42 10.96
N LYS A 3 9.43 29.19 10.52
CA LYS A 3 9.39 28.80 9.11
C LYS A 3 7.94 28.77 8.65
N ASP A 4 7.47 29.86 8.05
CA ASP A 4 6.14 29.91 7.44
C ASP A 4 6.21 29.44 5.98
N MET A 5 5.73 28.22 5.73
CA MET A 5 5.72 27.57 4.42
C MET A 5 4.60 28.08 3.50
N SER A 6 3.66 28.88 4.01
CA SER A 6 2.63 29.54 3.19
C SER A 6 3.14 30.80 2.51
N ASN A 7 4.25 31.35 3.00
CA ASN A 7 4.88 32.55 2.46
C ASN A 7 5.87 32.19 1.33
N PRO A 8 5.67 32.69 0.10
CA PRO A 8 6.60 32.47 -1.01
C PRO A 8 8.03 32.90 -0.68
N LEU A 9 8.24 34.06 -0.05
CA LEU A 9 9.58 34.56 0.26
C LEU A 9 10.34 33.60 1.20
N HIS A 10 9.66 33.00 2.18
CA HIS A 10 10.28 32.01 3.05
C HIS A 10 10.63 30.73 2.30
N ARG A 11 9.78 30.27 1.38
CA ARG A 11 10.06 29.11 0.51
C ARG A 11 11.31 29.37 -0.34
N TRP A 12 11.41 30.55 -0.96
CA TRP A 12 12.60 30.97 -1.73
C TRP A 12 13.86 31.06 -0.89
N LEU A 13 13.79 31.68 0.30
CA LEU A 13 14.93 31.76 1.21
C LEU A 13 15.39 30.37 1.65
N LEU A 14 14.46 29.46 1.95
CA LEU A 14 14.78 28.07 2.29
C LEU A 14 15.45 27.34 1.12
N TYR A 15 14.90 27.48 -0.09
CA TYR A 15 15.46 26.88 -1.31
C TYR A 15 16.90 27.35 -1.59
N LEU A 16 17.18 28.65 -1.44
CA LEU A 16 18.51 29.23 -1.69
C LEU A 16 19.52 28.97 -0.57
N THR A 17 19.11 28.44 0.58
CA THR A 17 20.01 28.16 1.72
C THR A 17 20.58 26.75 1.62
N GLU A 18 21.89 26.59 1.84
CA GLU A 18 22.61 25.30 1.67
C GLU A 18 22.40 24.29 2.81
N ASN A 19 21.78 24.69 3.93
CA ASN A 19 21.68 23.88 5.16
C ASN A 19 20.40 23.01 5.27
N MET A 20 19.69 22.77 4.17
CA MET A 20 18.46 21.97 4.15
C MET A 20 18.73 20.52 3.73
N PRO A 21 18.21 19.50 4.44
CA PRO A 21 18.27 18.11 3.99
C PRO A 21 17.66 17.91 2.60
N GLU A 22 18.28 17.06 1.77
CA GLU A 22 17.85 16.78 0.39
C GLU A 22 16.37 16.40 0.25
N HIS A 23 15.84 15.59 1.19
CA HIS A 23 14.44 15.18 1.16
C HIS A 23 13.47 16.36 1.38
N GLU A 24 13.78 17.26 2.34
CA GLU A 24 12.99 18.48 2.59
C GLU A 24 13.08 19.45 1.42
N ARG A 25 14.26 19.58 0.80
CA ARG A 25 14.47 20.41 -0.39
C ARG A 25 13.60 19.93 -1.54
N ARG A 26 13.57 18.63 -1.81
CA ARG A 26 12.75 18.05 -2.87
C ARG A 26 11.26 18.25 -2.62
N GLU A 27 10.78 18.01 -1.40
CA GLU A 27 9.39 18.25 -1.04
C GLU A 27 8.99 19.73 -1.21
N LEU A 28 9.89 20.65 -0.87
CA LEU A 28 9.68 22.08 -1.07
C LEU A 28 9.55 22.45 -2.55
N ILE A 29 10.41 21.90 -3.41
CA ILE A 29 10.38 22.10 -4.86
C ILE A 29 9.08 21.54 -5.45
N GLU A 30 8.67 20.34 -5.06
CA GLU A 30 7.41 19.73 -5.54
C GLU A 30 6.16 20.51 -5.11
N ARG A 31 6.20 21.15 -3.93
CA ARG A 31 5.07 21.95 -3.42
C ARG A 31 4.96 23.34 -4.05
N ASP A 32 6.04 23.89 -4.62
CA ASP A 32 6.05 25.23 -5.19
C ASP A 32 6.35 25.19 -6.70
N PRO A 33 5.34 25.40 -7.57
CA PRO A 33 5.52 25.39 -9.01
C PRO A 33 6.59 26.37 -9.52
N ASP A 34 6.82 27.48 -8.82
CA ASP A 34 7.83 28.46 -9.24
C ASP A 34 9.25 27.97 -8.92
N LEU A 35 9.44 27.29 -7.79
CA LEU A 35 10.72 26.64 -7.46
C LEU A 35 11.02 25.49 -8.41
N LYS A 36 10.01 24.69 -8.77
CA LYS A 36 10.14 23.61 -9.76
C LYS A 36 10.61 24.13 -11.12
N LYS A 37 9.96 25.17 -11.63
CA LYS A 37 10.38 25.83 -12.87
C LYS A 37 11.79 26.41 -12.77
N THR A 38 12.18 26.94 -11.61
CA THR A 38 13.53 27.46 -11.42
C THR A 38 14.58 26.36 -11.41
N GLU A 39 14.32 25.21 -10.80
CA GLU A 39 15.20 24.05 -10.88
C GLU A 39 15.39 23.61 -12.34
N GLU A 40 14.30 23.44 -13.09
CA GLU A 40 14.32 23.11 -14.51
C GLU A 40 15.11 24.15 -15.34
N LEU A 41 14.92 25.44 -15.05
CA LEU A 41 15.65 26.52 -15.72
C LEU A 41 17.14 26.54 -15.37
N LEU A 42 17.51 26.32 -14.11
CA LEU A 42 18.91 26.25 -13.67
C LEU A 42 19.63 25.07 -14.32
N LEU A 43 18.98 23.90 -14.37
CA LEU A 43 19.49 22.72 -15.07
C LEU A 43 19.62 22.95 -16.57
N ARG A 44 18.68 23.68 -17.19
CA ARG A 44 18.77 24.05 -18.61
C ARG A 44 19.87 25.08 -18.88
N LEU A 45 20.03 26.06 -17.99
CA LEU A 45 20.98 27.16 -18.13
C LEU A 45 22.42 26.75 -17.83
N SER A 46 22.64 25.70 -17.02
CA SER A 46 23.97 25.16 -16.76
C SER A 46 24.64 24.58 -18.02
N GLY A 47 23.89 24.41 -19.12
CA GLY A 47 24.42 24.09 -20.45
C GLY A 47 24.89 22.65 -20.63
N ASP A 48 24.73 21.81 -19.61
CA ASP A 48 25.14 20.41 -19.62
C ASP A 48 23.94 19.49 -19.85
N GLU A 49 23.65 19.27 -21.14
CA GLU A 49 22.56 18.39 -21.60
C GLU A 49 22.67 16.96 -21.03
N GLU A 50 23.89 16.50 -20.76
CA GLU A 50 24.14 15.18 -20.15
C GLU A 50 23.66 15.14 -18.69
N THR A 51 23.95 16.18 -17.91
CA THR A 51 23.46 16.32 -16.53
C THR A 51 21.93 16.35 -16.47
N TYR A 52 21.27 17.05 -17.40
CA TYR A 52 19.80 17.07 -17.45
C TYR A 52 19.22 15.67 -17.75
N ARG A 53 19.77 14.98 -18.76
CA ARG A 53 19.32 13.62 -19.12
C ARG A 53 19.54 12.62 -17.97
N LEU A 54 20.66 12.71 -17.27
CA LEU A 54 20.95 11.85 -16.13
C LEU A 54 19.97 12.11 -14.97
N TYR A 55 19.61 13.37 -14.74
CA TYR A 55 18.61 13.75 -13.75
C TYR A 55 17.22 13.21 -14.10
N GLU A 56 16.73 13.44 -15.32
CA GLU A 56 15.45 12.89 -15.79
C GLU A 56 15.40 11.37 -15.69
N ALA A 57 16.46 10.67 -16.12
CA ALA A 57 16.55 9.22 -16.04
C ALA A 57 16.48 8.72 -14.58
N ARG A 58 17.11 9.44 -13.65
CA ARG A 58 17.05 9.13 -12.22
C ARG A 58 15.65 9.33 -11.66
N GLU A 59 15.02 10.46 -11.94
CA GLU A 59 13.66 10.76 -11.46
C GLU A 59 12.64 9.76 -12.01
N HIS A 60 12.75 9.43 -13.30
CA HIS A 60 11.91 8.39 -13.92
C HIS A 60 12.07 7.04 -13.23
N SER A 61 13.31 6.61 -12.99
CA SER A 61 13.59 5.34 -12.30
C SER A 61 13.04 5.31 -10.86
N LEU A 62 13.14 6.43 -10.14
CA LEU A 62 12.55 6.56 -8.80
C LEU A 62 11.02 6.47 -8.85
N MET A 63 10.39 7.13 -9.83
CA MET A 63 8.95 7.09 -10.01
C MET A 63 8.45 5.68 -10.36
N GLU A 64 9.09 5.02 -11.33
CA GLU A 64 8.79 3.62 -11.69
C GLU A 64 8.91 2.70 -10.48
N ARG A 65 9.99 2.81 -9.71
CA ARG A 65 10.19 2.01 -8.50
C ARG A 65 9.08 2.25 -7.48
N ASN A 66 8.71 3.50 -7.24
CA ASN A 66 7.65 3.85 -6.30
C ASN A 66 6.30 3.30 -6.75
N SER A 67 5.97 3.41 -8.04
CA SER A 67 4.76 2.83 -8.62
C SER A 67 4.75 1.31 -8.48
N LEU A 68 5.84 0.62 -8.80
CA LEU A 68 5.94 -0.84 -8.66
C LEU A 68 5.76 -1.30 -7.20
N ILE A 69 6.33 -0.57 -6.24
CA ILE A 69 6.16 -0.87 -4.81
C ILE A 69 4.70 -0.65 -4.41
N ALA A 70 4.11 0.48 -4.79
CA ALA A 70 2.72 0.81 -4.46
C ALA A 70 1.74 -0.24 -5.02
N ASP A 71 1.92 -0.63 -6.28
CA ASP A 71 1.11 -1.67 -6.92
C ASP A 71 1.29 -3.03 -6.24
N GLY A 72 2.53 -3.39 -5.88
CA GLY A 72 2.83 -4.62 -5.17
C GLY A 72 2.17 -4.68 -3.79
N VAL A 73 2.19 -3.57 -3.04
CA VAL A 73 1.51 -3.46 -1.75
C VAL A 73 0.00 -3.55 -1.90
N ALA A 74 -0.58 -2.84 -2.88
CA ALA A 74 -2.01 -2.86 -3.14
C ALA A 74 -2.50 -4.27 -3.47
N LYS A 75 -1.84 -4.97 -4.40
CA LYS A 75 -2.16 -6.36 -4.75
C LYS A 75 -1.99 -7.31 -3.57
N GLY A 76 -0.91 -7.16 -2.80
CA GLY A 76 -0.66 -7.99 -1.62
C GLY A 76 -1.74 -7.85 -0.55
N LEU A 77 -2.24 -6.62 -0.34
CA LEU A 77 -3.35 -6.35 0.59
C LEU A 77 -4.67 -6.92 0.08
N GLU A 78 -4.97 -6.75 -1.21
CA GLU A 78 -6.18 -7.29 -1.84
C GLU A 78 -6.22 -8.82 -1.74
N GLU A 79 -5.16 -9.50 -2.20
CA GLU A 79 -5.06 -10.96 -2.10
C GLU A 79 -5.09 -11.45 -0.65
N GLY A 80 -4.42 -10.73 0.26
CA GLY A 80 -4.39 -11.06 1.68
C GLY A 80 -5.78 -10.97 2.32
N MET A 81 -6.55 -9.95 1.95
CA MET A 81 -7.91 -9.74 2.44
C MET A 81 -8.87 -10.80 1.89
N GLU A 82 -8.79 -11.11 0.59
CA GLU A 82 -9.60 -12.15 -0.04
C GLU A 82 -9.35 -13.53 0.60
N LYS A 83 -8.07 -13.95 0.65
CA LYS A 83 -7.68 -15.22 1.28
C LYS A 83 -8.03 -15.27 2.77
N GLY A 84 -7.91 -14.15 3.47
CA GLY A 84 -8.27 -14.04 4.88
C GLY A 84 -9.77 -14.19 5.11
N MET A 85 -10.59 -13.55 4.27
CA MET A 85 -12.05 -13.62 4.34
C MET A 85 -12.56 -15.03 4.03
N GLU A 86 -12.05 -15.66 2.97
CA GLU A 86 -12.42 -17.03 2.59
C GLU A 86 -12.12 -18.03 3.73
N LYS A 87 -10.89 -18.00 4.26
CA LYS A 87 -10.49 -18.84 5.40
C LYS A 87 -11.32 -18.56 6.65
N GLY A 88 -11.64 -17.29 6.92
CA GLY A 88 -12.47 -16.90 8.06
C GLY A 88 -13.89 -17.46 7.95
N VAL A 89 -14.50 -17.38 6.77
CA VAL A 89 -15.83 -17.95 6.50
C VAL A 89 -15.81 -19.47 6.63
N GLU A 90 -14.82 -20.15 6.05
CA GLU A 90 -14.69 -21.60 6.15
C GLU A 90 -14.48 -22.07 7.60
N GLN A 91 -13.58 -21.43 8.35
CA GLN A 91 -13.35 -21.75 9.75
C GLN A 91 -14.60 -21.51 10.60
N GLY A 92 -15.32 -20.41 10.35
CA GLY A 92 -16.59 -20.12 11.02
C GLY A 92 -17.65 -21.19 10.77
N LYS A 93 -17.77 -21.70 9.53
CA LYS A 93 -18.68 -22.82 9.21
C LYS A 93 -18.29 -24.09 9.96
N ILE A 94 -17.00 -24.41 10.00
CA ILE A 94 -16.47 -25.58 10.73
C ILE A 94 -16.79 -25.47 12.23
N ASP A 95 -16.55 -24.32 12.85
CA ASP A 95 -16.78 -24.12 14.28
C ASP A 95 -18.28 -24.21 14.62
N VAL A 96 -19.16 -23.66 13.76
CA VAL A 96 -20.60 -23.82 13.90
C VAL A 96 -21.01 -25.29 13.76
N ALA A 97 -20.47 -26.02 12.76
CA ALA A 97 -20.75 -27.44 12.56
C ALA A 97 -20.33 -28.29 13.77
N LYS A 98 -19.15 -28.02 14.35
CA LYS A 98 -18.69 -28.68 15.60
C LYS A 98 -19.66 -28.47 16.75
N ASN A 99 -20.07 -27.22 16.99
CA ASN A 99 -21.02 -26.88 18.05
C ASN A 99 -22.39 -27.57 17.84
N MET A 100 -22.84 -27.74 16.60
CA MET A 100 -24.07 -28.45 16.29
C MET A 100 -23.92 -29.96 16.52
N LEU A 101 -22.79 -30.56 16.13
CA LEU A 101 -22.48 -31.97 16.39
C LEU A 101 -22.46 -32.28 17.90
N GLU A 102 -21.80 -31.42 18.69
CA GLU A 102 -21.76 -31.55 20.15
C GLU A 102 -23.14 -31.49 20.80
N LYS A 103 -24.07 -30.74 20.19
CA LYS A 103 -25.47 -30.65 20.63
C LYS A 103 -26.35 -31.79 20.10
N GLY A 104 -25.80 -32.74 19.36
CA GLY A 104 -26.52 -33.92 18.87
C GLY A 104 -27.40 -33.68 17.65
N PHE A 105 -27.15 -32.63 16.86
CA PHE A 105 -27.86 -32.41 15.60
C PHE A 105 -27.48 -33.48 14.57
N GLU A 106 -28.43 -33.87 13.73
CA GLU A 106 -28.19 -34.86 12.66
C GLU A 106 -27.30 -34.30 11.56
N LEU A 107 -26.44 -35.15 10.97
CA LEU A 107 -25.49 -34.77 9.93
C LEU A 107 -26.14 -34.07 8.73
N ALA A 108 -27.31 -34.54 8.30
CA ALA A 108 -28.02 -33.97 7.16
C ALA A 108 -28.49 -32.52 7.44
N LEU A 109 -28.98 -32.26 8.65
CA LEU A 109 -29.42 -30.93 9.06
C LEU A 109 -28.23 -29.95 9.20
N ILE A 110 -27.10 -30.43 9.72
CA ILE A 110 -25.88 -29.61 9.81
C ILE A 110 -25.36 -29.24 8.43
N ALA A 111 -25.33 -30.21 7.50
CA ALA A 111 -24.92 -29.98 6.12
C ALA A 111 -25.80 -28.91 5.44
N GLU A 112 -27.12 -29.01 5.61
CA GLU A 112 -28.08 -28.02 5.10
C GLU A 112 -27.85 -26.62 5.69
N LEU A 113 -27.72 -26.50 7.03
CA LEU A 113 -27.63 -25.21 7.71
C LEU A 113 -26.29 -24.49 7.53
N THR A 114 -25.20 -25.25 7.39
CA THR A 114 -23.85 -24.69 7.20
C THR A 114 -23.46 -24.56 5.72
N GLY A 115 -24.27 -25.15 4.83
CA GLY A 115 -23.99 -25.24 3.40
C GLY A 115 -22.71 -26.06 3.11
N MET A 116 -22.42 -27.04 3.96
CA MET A 116 -21.30 -27.98 3.82
C MET A 116 -21.81 -29.30 3.26
N ASP A 117 -20.95 -30.06 2.58
CA ASP A 117 -21.30 -31.41 2.16
C ASP A 117 -21.34 -32.38 3.37
N ILE A 118 -22.19 -33.41 3.27
CA ILE A 118 -22.35 -34.42 4.33
C ILE A 118 -21.02 -35.11 4.64
N GLU A 119 -20.16 -35.35 3.65
CA GLU A 119 -18.84 -35.95 3.92
C GLU A 119 -17.90 -34.99 4.65
N GLN A 120 -17.99 -33.67 4.39
CA GLN A 120 -17.21 -32.66 5.14
C GLN A 120 -17.64 -32.63 6.61
N VAL A 121 -18.95 -32.62 6.88
CA VAL A 121 -19.48 -32.66 8.25
C VAL A 121 -19.10 -33.97 8.95
N ARG A 122 -19.16 -35.11 8.24
CA ARG A 122 -18.71 -36.41 8.78
C ARG A 122 -17.22 -36.42 9.09
N GLY A 123 -16.39 -35.76 8.27
CA GLY A 123 -14.96 -35.59 8.50
C GLY A 123 -14.65 -34.86 9.81
N ILE A 124 -15.40 -33.80 10.11
CA ILE A 124 -15.28 -33.04 11.36
C ILE A 124 -15.55 -33.94 12.58
N SER A 125 -16.59 -34.76 12.53
CA SER A 125 -16.94 -35.70 13.62
C SER A 125 -15.81 -36.70 13.94
N LYS A 126 -15.08 -37.19 12.93
CA LYS A 126 -13.97 -38.14 13.12
C LYS A 126 -12.73 -37.54 13.77
N THR A 127 -12.58 -36.22 13.74
CA THR A 127 -11.39 -35.54 14.28
C THR A 127 -11.53 -35.25 15.78
N ASN A 128 -12.74 -35.41 16.33
CA ASN A 128 -13.06 -35.23 17.76
C ASN A 128 -13.14 -36.58 18.55
N THR A 129 -12.75 -37.70 17.94
CA THR A 129 -12.63 -39.04 18.59
C THR A 129 -11.16 -39.42 18.70
#